data_AF-A0AAE3IBW8-F1
#
_entry.id   AF-A0AAE3IBW8-F1
#
_cell.length_a   1.000
_cell.length_b   1.000
_cell.length_c   1.000
_cell.angle_alpha   90.00
_cell.angle_beta   90.00
_cell.angle_gamma   90.00
#
_symmetry.space_group_name_H-M   'P 1'
#
loop_
_entity.id
_entity.type
_entity.pdbx_description
1 polymer ?
#
loop_
_entity_poly.entity_id
_entity_poly.type
_entity_poly.pdbx_seq_one_letter_code
_entity_poly.pdbx_strand_id
1 'polypeptide(L)'
;MTLKTFHERLDSLFELRTNLRAAAIDLFSQEFSYSTGYFATILNGCLFAPSLLTFWFVNGLIDFSTAITIGAVATPAGLQIRLLAYVLLIPTFFLVRVSIHLLHPTHRQQILGGSCPNARLLSLDWFSMGILATGLPLALQDFGPWLGMNTAYLLGLFVLPRPLSARRGKFVKLTAIVLGVALFLYAKYGQAMTVLPQPQLVLGPVATFALGDGATEWLLRLVNSLLFGPLLVGMFGVFLNHVLTRPELTEIPLLHHTLPRRDPDSVVVASAALGTTFYLLVVTAATGRVVMVP
;
A
#
# COMPACT_ATOMS: atom_id res chain seq x y z
N MET A 1 -68.17 26.38 0.25
CA MET A 1 -66.70 26.64 0.23
C MET A 1 -66.50 27.91 -0.58
N THR A 2 -66.07 29.00 0.03
CA THR A 2 -65.95 30.31 -0.64
C THR A 2 -64.64 30.37 -1.43
N LEU A 3 -64.68 30.97 -2.62
CA LEU A 3 -63.55 31.08 -3.55
C LEU A 3 -62.26 31.61 -2.90
N LYS A 4 -62.42 32.42 -1.85
CA LYS A 4 -61.34 33.00 -1.03
C LYS A 4 -60.58 31.96 -0.19
N THR A 5 -61.30 31.04 0.46
CA THR A 5 -60.67 29.94 1.23
C THR A 5 -59.94 28.92 0.35
N PHE A 6 -60.32 28.82 -0.94
CA PHE A 6 -59.61 28.01 -1.91
C PHE A 6 -58.31 28.68 -2.39
N HIS A 7 -58.31 30.00 -2.61
CA HIS A 7 -57.11 30.77 -2.94
C HIS A 7 -56.08 30.77 -1.81
N GLU A 8 -56.49 31.01 -0.56
CA GLU A 8 -55.56 30.98 0.59
C GLU A 8 -54.89 29.60 0.79
N ARG A 9 -55.62 28.51 0.49
CA ARG A 9 -55.03 27.16 0.50
C ARG A 9 -54.09 26.91 -0.67
N LEU A 10 -54.37 27.46 -1.84
CA LEU A 10 -53.49 27.37 -3.01
C LEU A 10 -52.21 28.16 -2.80
N ASP A 11 -52.30 29.38 -2.27
CA ASP A 11 -51.15 30.24 -1.99
C ASP A 11 -50.23 29.61 -0.94
N SER A 12 -50.80 29.06 0.15
CA SER A 12 -49.99 28.34 1.16
C SER A 12 -49.32 27.06 0.62
N LEU A 13 -49.98 26.33 -0.30
CA LEU A 13 -49.35 25.19 -0.97
C LEU A 13 -48.25 25.63 -1.95
N PHE A 14 -48.43 26.76 -2.63
CA PHE A 14 -47.40 27.34 -3.50
C PHE A 14 -46.20 27.82 -2.70
N GLU A 15 -46.40 28.50 -1.57
CA GLU A 15 -45.35 28.91 -0.64
C GLU A 15 -44.61 27.70 -0.04
N LEU A 16 -45.33 26.64 0.36
CA LEU A 16 -44.70 25.43 0.87
C LEU A 16 -43.82 24.77 -0.21
N ARG A 17 -44.30 24.74 -1.46
CA ARG A 17 -43.55 24.20 -2.60
C ARG A 17 -42.32 25.04 -2.94
N THR A 18 -42.41 26.36 -2.93
CA THR A 18 -41.25 27.24 -3.17
C THR A 18 -40.23 27.13 -2.04
N ASN A 19 -40.68 27.07 -0.79
CA ASN A 19 -39.79 26.89 0.37
C ASN A 19 -39.10 25.52 0.37
N LEU A 20 -39.82 24.44 0.06
CA LEU A 20 -39.22 23.10 -0.08
C LEU A 20 -38.23 23.03 -1.24
N ARG A 21 -38.55 23.68 -2.36
CA ARG A 21 -37.64 23.75 -3.51
C ARG A 21 -36.39 24.57 -3.19
N ALA A 22 -36.54 25.69 -2.49
CA ALA A 22 -35.42 26.51 -2.05
C ALA A 22 -34.54 25.75 -1.05
N ALA A 23 -35.13 25.10 -0.04
CA ALA A 23 -34.40 24.28 0.92
C ALA A 23 -33.69 23.09 0.27
N ALA A 24 -34.31 22.42 -0.71
CA ALA A 24 -33.68 21.33 -1.45
C ALA A 24 -32.50 21.82 -2.30
N ILE A 25 -32.63 22.99 -2.96
CA ILE A 25 -31.54 23.61 -3.74
C ILE A 25 -30.40 24.03 -2.81
N ASP A 26 -30.70 24.56 -1.64
CA ASP A 26 -29.70 24.99 -0.65
C ASP A 26 -28.99 23.80 0.00
N LEU A 27 -29.70 22.69 0.24
CA LEU A 27 -29.10 21.43 0.67
C LEU A 27 -28.18 20.86 -0.41
N PHE A 28 -28.62 20.88 -1.67
CA PHE A 28 -27.83 20.38 -2.81
C PHE A 28 -26.59 21.24 -3.06
N SER A 29 -26.69 22.56 -2.87
CA SER A 29 -25.57 23.49 -3.00
C SER A 29 -24.56 23.30 -1.86
N GLN A 30 -25.03 23.09 -0.63
CA GLN A 30 -24.17 22.79 0.52
C GLN A 30 -23.51 21.41 0.42
N GLU A 31 -24.18 20.41 -0.14
CA GLU A 31 -23.61 19.05 -0.28
C GLU A 31 -22.69 18.92 -1.50
N PHE A 32 -23.09 19.45 -2.66
CA PHE A 32 -22.47 19.17 -3.97
C PHE A 32 -21.80 20.38 -4.64
N SER A 33 -21.73 21.55 -4.01
CA SER A 33 -20.96 22.67 -4.56
C SER A 33 -19.51 22.25 -4.83
N TYR A 34 -19.06 22.50 -6.06
CA TYR A 34 -17.74 22.10 -6.56
C TYR A 34 -16.56 22.75 -5.81
N SER A 35 -16.78 23.90 -5.16
CA SER A 35 -15.72 24.65 -4.45
C SER A 35 -15.87 24.69 -2.93
N THR A 36 -17.11 24.62 -2.42
CA THR A 36 -17.42 24.80 -0.99
C THR A 36 -18.30 23.70 -0.41
N GLY A 37 -18.78 22.78 -1.24
CA GLY A 37 -19.66 21.71 -0.79
C GLY A 37 -18.93 20.72 0.10
N TYR A 38 -19.66 20.06 1.00
CA TYR A 38 -19.10 19.01 1.85
C TYR A 38 -18.42 17.93 0.99
N PHE A 39 -19.01 17.55 -0.14
CA PHE A 39 -18.42 16.57 -1.06
C PHE A 39 -17.10 17.04 -1.68
N ALA A 40 -17.02 18.30 -2.12
CA ALA A 40 -15.80 18.88 -2.68
C ALA A 40 -14.70 19.06 -1.63
N THR A 41 -15.05 19.36 -0.38
CA THR A 41 -14.09 19.49 0.73
C THR A 41 -13.54 18.12 1.16
N ILE A 42 -14.42 17.11 1.21
CA ILE A 42 -14.08 15.70 1.47
C ILE A 42 -13.16 15.16 0.38
N LEU A 43 -13.49 15.41 -0.90
CA LEU A 43 -12.65 15.03 -2.03
C LEU A 43 -11.36 15.86 -2.06
N ASN A 44 -11.41 17.16 -2.37
CA ASN A 44 -10.23 17.96 -2.65
C ASN A 44 -9.29 18.16 -1.44
N GLY A 45 -9.80 18.12 -0.21
CA GLY A 45 -9.02 18.35 1.01
C GLY A 45 -8.66 17.08 1.78
N CYS A 46 -9.67 16.30 2.19
CA CYS A 46 -9.46 15.23 3.19
C CYS A 46 -8.98 13.89 2.60
N LEU A 47 -9.30 13.59 1.33
CA LEU A 47 -9.13 12.24 0.76
C LEU A 47 -8.28 12.16 -0.52
N PHE A 48 -8.34 13.13 -1.45
CA PHE A 48 -8.04 12.79 -2.86
C PHE A 48 -6.63 13.16 -3.37
N ALA A 49 -6.17 14.40 -3.29
CA ALA A 49 -5.21 14.87 -4.32
C ALA A 49 -3.74 14.36 -4.22
N PRO A 50 -3.01 14.45 -3.09
CA PRO A 50 -1.58 14.13 -3.07
C PRO A 50 -1.27 12.62 -2.99
N SER A 51 -2.09 11.87 -2.25
CA SER A 51 -1.90 10.43 -2.02
C SER A 51 -2.22 9.58 -3.25
N LEU A 52 -3.18 9.99 -4.08
CA LEU A 52 -3.52 9.27 -5.33
C LEU A 52 -2.43 9.38 -6.39
N LEU A 53 -1.86 10.57 -6.55
CA LEU A 53 -0.79 10.84 -7.52
C LEU A 53 0.49 10.10 -7.13
N THR A 54 0.82 10.10 -5.84
CA THR A 54 1.95 9.33 -5.29
C THR A 54 1.69 7.83 -5.41
N PHE A 55 0.49 7.35 -5.10
CA PHE A 55 0.14 5.94 -5.20
C PHE A 55 0.21 5.40 -6.63
N TRP A 56 -0.40 6.07 -7.62
CA TRP A 56 -0.39 5.58 -9.01
C TRP A 56 1.01 5.56 -9.61
N PHE A 57 1.84 6.56 -9.30
CA PHE A 57 3.17 6.68 -9.89
C PHE A 57 4.21 5.84 -9.14
N VAL A 58 4.24 5.90 -7.81
CA VAL A 58 5.22 5.18 -6.98
C VAL A 58 4.75 3.74 -6.76
N ASN A 59 3.60 3.53 -6.11
CA ASN A 59 3.15 2.18 -5.75
C ASN A 59 2.47 1.42 -6.92
N GLY A 60 2.08 2.11 -7.99
CA GLY A 60 1.58 1.49 -9.21
C GLY A 60 2.74 1.07 -10.11
N LEU A 61 3.42 2.03 -10.71
CA LEU A 61 4.44 1.72 -11.73
C LEU A 61 5.71 1.05 -11.15
N ILE A 62 6.19 1.51 -9.98
CA ILE A 62 7.44 1.00 -9.39
C ILE A 62 7.20 -0.34 -8.70
N ASP A 63 6.08 -0.52 -8.00
CA ASP A 63 5.83 -1.83 -7.36
C ASP A 63 5.46 -2.92 -8.37
N PHE A 64 4.75 -2.61 -9.47
CA PHE A 64 4.50 -3.62 -10.50
C PHE A 64 5.78 -4.01 -11.25
N SER A 65 6.62 -3.05 -11.60
CA SER A 65 7.92 -3.34 -12.22
C SER A 65 8.82 -4.11 -11.26
N THR A 66 8.87 -3.72 -9.98
CA THR A 66 9.57 -4.44 -8.93
C THR A 66 9.00 -5.84 -8.74
N ALA A 67 7.68 -6.02 -8.69
CA ALA A 67 7.02 -7.32 -8.55
C ALA A 67 7.36 -8.27 -9.70
N ILE A 68 7.45 -7.76 -10.93
CA ILE A 68 7.88 -8.53 -12.10
C ILE A 68 9.37 -8.88 -11.99
N THR A 69 10.22 -7.89 -11.69
CA THR A 69 11.67 -8.09 -11.54
C THR A 69 12.01 -9.06 -10.41
N ILE A 70 11.32 -8.98 -9.27
CA ILE A 70 11.54 -9.90 -8.16
C ILE A 70 10.82 -11.24 -8.36
N GLY A 71 10.08 -11.46 -9.45
CA GLY A 71 9.40 -12.73 -9.71
C GLY A 71 8.20 -13.00 -8.80
N ALA A 72 7.63 -11.96 -8.19
CA ALA A 72 6.44 -12.08 -7.35
C ALA A 72 5.18 -12.44 -8.16
N VAL A 73 5.22 -12.42 -9.49
CA VAL A 73 4.14 -12.83 -10.40
C VAL A 73 4.68 -13.88 -11.37
N ALA A 74 4.19 -15.12 -11.23
CA ALA A 74 4.65 -16.24 -12.06
C ALA A 74 3.80 -16.44 -13.34
N THR A 75 2.56 -15.95 -13.38
CA THR A 75 1.62 -16.22 -14.48
C THR A 75 0.84 -14.99 -14.93
N PRO A 76 0.41 -14.92 -16.21
CA PRO A 76 -0.44 -13.83 -16.71
C PRO A 76 -1.77 -13.69 -15.95
N ALA A 77 -2.36 -14.80 -15.53
CA ALA A 77 -3.59 -14.79 -14.72
C ALA A 77 -3.36 -14.17 -13.33
N GLY A 78 -2.23 -14.47 -12.68
CA GLY A 78 -1.85 -13.82 -11.43
C GLY A 78 -1.65 -12.31 -11.58
N LEU A 79 -1.09 -11.87 -12.71
CA LEU A 79 -0.94 -10.45 -13.03
C LEU A 79 -2.29 -9.76 -13.17
N GLN A 80 -3.25 -10.38 -13.87
CA GLN A 80 -4.60 -9.83 -14.07
C GLN A 80 -5.34 -9.64 -12.74
N ILE A 81 -5.27 -10.62 -11.83
CA ILE A 81 -5.91 -10.52 -10.51
C ILE A 81 -5.29 -9.39 -9.69
N ARG A 82 -3.96 -9.22 -9.74
CA ARG A 82 -3.30 -8.09 -9.07
C ARG A 82 -3.71 -6.77 -9.68
N LEU A 83 -3.71 -6.64 -11.00
CA LEU A 83 -4.15 -5.42 -11.67
C LEU A 83 -5.58 -5.05 -11.27
N LEU A 84 -6.48 -6.04 -11.24
CA LEU A 84 -7.85 -5.86 -10.76
C LEU A 84 -7.87 -5.37 -9.30
N ALA A 85 -7.11 -6.00 -8.41
CA ALA A 85 -7.02 -5.60 -7.02
C ALA A 85 -6.50 -4.17 -6.86
N TYR A 86 -5.51 -3.75 -7.65
CA TYR A 86 -4.98 -2.38 -7.64
C TYR A 86 -5.99 -1.35 -8.16
N VAL A 87 -6.76 -1.67 -9.20
CA VAL A 87 -7.84 -0.82 -9.69
C VAL A 87 -8.92 -0.63 -8.62
N LEU A 88 -9.26 -1.71 -7.91
CA LEU A 88 -10.24 -1.70 -6.83
C LEU A 88 -9.70 -1.18 -5.48
N LEU A 89 -8.38 -1.07 -5.33
CA LEU A 89 -7.73 -0.67 -4.08
C LEU A 89 -8.16 0.72 -3.66
N ILE A 90 -8.05 1.69 -4.57
CA ILE A 90 -8.38 3.09 -4.31
C ILE A 90 -9.83 3.26 -3.82
N PRO A 91 -10.86 2.84 -4.59
CA PRO A 91 -12.24 3.02 -4.15
C PRO A 91 -12.53 2.28 -2.84
N THR A 92 -11.93 1.10 -2.65
CA THR A 92 -12.12 0.33 -1.42
C THR A 92 -11.47 0.98 -0.21
N PHE A 93 -10.21 1.41 -0.33
CA PHE A 93 -9.49 2.13 0.72
C PHE A 93 -10.26 3.38 1.15
N PHE A 94 -10.77 4.14 0.19
CA PHE A 94 -11.56 5.33 0.50
C PHE A 94 -12.87 5.01 1.18
N LEU A 95 -13.60 3.99 0.71
CA LEU A 95 -14.82 3.54 1.35
C LEU A 95 -14.55 3.15 2.81
N VAL A 96 -13.53 2.33 3.06
CA VAL A 96 -13.13 1.92 4.42
C VAL A 96 -12.76 3.13 5.27
N ARG A 97 -11.93 4.04 4.76
CA ARG A 97 -11.49 5.24 5.49
C ARG A 97 -12.66 6.15 5.84
N VAL A 98 -13.57 6.41 4.90
CA VAL A 98 -14.78 7.20 5.12
C VAL A 98 -15.68 6.53 6.15
N SER A 99 -15.94 5.22 6.03
CA SER A 99 -16.74 4.47 7.00
C SER A 99 -16.17 4.59 8.42
N ILE A 100 -14.86 4.45 8.60
CA ILE A 100 -14.22 4.59 9.92
C ILE A 100 -14.42 5.99 10.49
N HIS A 101 -14.23 7.04 9.68
CA HIS A 101 -14.43 8.41 10.16
C HIS A 101 -15.91 8.72 10.46
N LEU A 102 -16.86 8.15 9.70
CA LEU A 102 -18.29 8.34 9.97
C LEU A 102 -18.78 7.56 11.19
N LEU A 103 -18.17 6.42 11.50
CA LEU A 103 -18.47 5.63 12.70
C LEU A 103 -17.94 6.28 13.98
N HIS A 104 -16.86 7.08 13.88
CA HIS A 104 -16.30 7.77 15.04
C HIS A 104 -17.04 9.09 15.32
N PRO A 105 -17.70 9.25 16.48
CA PRO A 105 -18.64 10.36 16.72
C PRO A 105 -17.98 11.75 16.61
N THR A 106 -16.74 11.91 17.08
CA THR A 106 -16.02 13.19 16.97
C THR A 106 -15.56 13.52 15.55
N HIS A 107 -15.15 12.52 14.76
CA HIS A 107 -14.75 12.71 13.37
C HIS A 107 -15.96 13.00 12.49
N ARG A 108 -17.09 12.33 12.75
CA ARG A 108 -18.36 12.60 12.10
C ARG A 108 -18.78 14.06 12.29
N GLN A 109 -18.71 14.59 13.51
CA GLN A 109 -19.01 15.99 13.78
C GLN A 109 -18.07 16.94 13.04
N GLN A 110 -16.77 16.63 12.97
CA GLN A 110 -15.80 17.44 12.23
C GLN A 110 -16.07 17.46 10.72
N ILE A 111 -16.34 16.29 10.13
CA ILE A 111 -16.65 16.16 8.70
C ILE A 111 -17.96 16.88 8.35
N LEU A 112 -19.00 16.69 9.16
CA LEU A 112 -20.28 17.40 9.00
C LEU A 112 -20.16 18.90 9.27
N GLY A 113 -19.15 19.31 10.04
CA GLY A 113 -18.78 20.72 10.24
C GLY A 113 -17.85 21.29 9.16
N GLY A 114 -17.56 20.54 8.08
CA GLY A 114 -16.72 21.01 6.96
C GLY A 114 -15.21 20.98 7.23
N SER A 115 -14.76 20.25 8.25
CA SER A 115 -13.35 20.15 8.64
C SER A 115 -12.82 18.71 8.55
N CYS A 116 -11.55 18.56 8.17
CA CYS A 116 -10.92 17.24 8.06
C CYS A 116 -10.36 16.78 9.43
N PRO A 117 -10.69 15.56 9.88
CA PRO A 117 -10.05 14.98 11.06
C PRO A 117 -8.56 14.75 10.80
N ASN A 118 -7.69 15.28 11.67
CA ASN A 118 -6.23 15.09 11.58
C ASN A 118 -5.75 13.72 12.13
N ALA A 119 -6.64 12.73 12.17
CA ALA A 119 -6.33 11.40 12.67
C ALA A 119 -5.78 10.51 11.55
N ARG A 120 -4.53 10.06 11.68
CA ARG A 120 -3.93 9.04 10.82
C ARG A 120 -4.39 7.67 11.30
N LEU A 121 -5.56 7.22 10.85
CA LEU A 121 -6.11 5.90 11.21
C LEU A 121 -5.69 4.81 10.24
N LEU A 122 -5.55 5.16 8.96
CA LEU A 122 -5.15 4.27 7.88
C LEU A 122 -4.16 4.97 6.97
N SER A 123 -3.26 4.19 6.38
CA SER A 123 -2.27 4.63 5.41
C SER A 123 -2.41 3.81 4.13
N LEU A 124 -2.46 4.52 3.00
CA LEU A 124 -2.63 3.91 1.69
C LEU A 124 -1.42 3.05 1.32
N ASP A 125 -0.20 3.48 1.70
CA ASP A 125 1.05 2.77 1.41
C ASP A 125 1.11 1.42 2.12
N TRP A 126 0.71 1.38 3.39
CA TRP A 126 0.63 0.14 4.15
C TRP A 126 -0.53 -0.76 3.70
N PHE A 127 -1.63 -0.17 3.23
CA PHE A 127 -2.74 -0.92 2.64
C PHE A 127 -2.32 -1.60 1.32
N SER A 128 -1.59 -0.89 0.46
CA SER A 128 -1.09 -1.44 -0.81
C SER A 128 0.00 -2.48 -0.62
N MET A 129 0.85 -2.30 0.40
CA MET A 129 1.84 -3.30 0.81
C MET A 129 1.19 -4.65 1.12
N GLY A 130 -0.05 -4.67 1.64
CA GLY A 130 -0.83 -5.90 1.82
C GLY A 130 -1.00 -6.74 0.55
N ILE A 131 -1.16 -6.08 -0.62
CA ILE A 131 -1.28 -6.74 -1.93
C ILE A 131 0.07 -7.28 -2.42
N LEU A 132 1.17 -6.59 -2.09
CA LEU A 132 2.51 -6.97 -2.53
C LEU A 132 3.07 -8.11 -1.69
N ALA A 133 2.86 -8.06 -0.38
CA ALA A 133 3.38 -9.03 0.57
C ALA A 133 2.79 -10.43 0.33
N THR A 134 1.56 -10.55 -0.17
CA THR A 134 0.97 -11.84 -0.58
C THR A 134 1.67 -12.49 -1.76
N GLY A 135 2.41 -11.71 -2.56
CA GLY A 135 3.28 -12.15 -3.62
C GLY A 135 4.72 -12.44 -3.23
N LEU A 136 5.13 -12.01 -2.04
CA LEU A 136 6.51 -12.15 -1.55
C LEU A 136 6.99 -13.60 -1.51
N PRO A 137 6.17 -14.62 -1.14
CA PRO A 137 6.61 -16.01 -1.16
C PRO A 137 7.14 -16.48 -2.51
N LEU A 138 6.55 -16.04 -3.63
CA LEU A 138 7.04 -16.36 -4.98
C LEU A 138 8.39 -15.70 -5.25
N ALA A 139 8.56 -14.46 -4.80
CA ALA A 139 9.83 -13.77 -4.93
C ALA A 139 10.95 -14.42 -4.10
N LEU A 140 10.59 -15.08 -3.00
CA LEU A 140 11.49 -15.82 -2.12
C LEU A 140 11.75 -17.26 -2.61
N GLN A 141 11.11 -17.72 -3.69
CA GLN A 141 11.46 -19.02 -4.29
C GLN A 141 12.95 -19.06 -4.64
N ASP A 142 13.48 -17.98 -5.21
CA ASP A 142 14.92 -17.74 -5.34
C ASP A 142 15.44 -16.98 -4.11
N PHE A 143 15.43 -17.63 -2.95
CA PHE A 143 15.79 -16.99 -1.68
C PHE A 143 17.24 -16.49 -1.63
N GLY A 144 18.17 -17.21 -2.27
CA GLY A 144 19.60 -16.94 -2.25
C GLY A 144 19.97 -15.53 -2.73
N PRO A 145 19.50 -15.08 -3.91
CA PRO A 145 19.72 -13.71 -4.37
C PRO A 145 19.25 -12.65 -3.36
N TRP A 146 18.09 -12.85 -2.75
CA TRP A 146 17.56 -11.95 -1.72
C TRP A 146 18.45 -11.96 -0.48
N LEU A 147 18.86 -13.14 0.00
CA LEU A 147 19.74 -13.29 1.17
C LEU A 147 21.11 -12.64 0.94
N GLY A 148 21.72 -12.85 -0.23
CA GLY A 148 23.01 -12.27 -0.60
C GLY A 148 22.97 -10.75 -0.63
N MET A 149 21.95 -10.18 -1.29
CA MET A 149 21.74 -8.74 -1.34
C MET A 149 21.53 -8.15 0.05
N ASN A 150 20.64 -8.72 0.87
CA ASN A 150 20.34 -8.21 2.21
C ASN A 150 21.54 -8.37 3.15
N THR A 151 22.38 -9.39 2.98
CA THR A 151 23.63 -9.53 3.74
C THR A 151 24.61 -8.40 3.39
N ALA A 152 24.77 -8.09 2.10
CA ALA A 152 25.58 -6.97 1.65
C ALA A 152 25.08 -5.62 2.21
N TYR A 153 23.76 -5.41 2.23
CA TYR A 153 23.16 -4.22 2.82
C TYR A 153 23.30 -4.18 4.33
N LEU A 154 23.07 -5.28 5.05
CA LEU A 154 23.22 -5.34 6.49
C LEU A 154 24.65 -4.96 6.90
N LEU A 155 25.64 -5.60 6.26
CA LEU A 155 27.04 -5.33 6.56
C LEU A 155 27.44 -3.92 6.12
N GLY A 156 27.13 -3.53 4.90
CA GLY A 156 27.61 -2.29 4.30
C GLY A 156 26.86 -1.02 4.71
N LEU A 157 25.61 -1.13 5.18
CA LEU A 157 24.83 0.02 5.65
C LEU A 157 24.85 0.17 7.17
N PHE A 158 24.82 -0.96 7.91
CA PHE A 158 24.63 -0.93 9.36
C PHE A 158 25.89 -1.31 10.16
N VAL A 159 26.72 -2.24 9.68
CA VAL A 159 27.84 -2.76 10.48
C VAL A 159 29.16 -2.06 10.17
N LEU A 160 29.63 -2.15 8.92
CA LEU A 160 30.92 -1.65 8.46
C LEU A 160 31.08 -0.12 8.56
N PRO A 161 30.04 0.72 8.38
CA PRO A 161 30.20 2.16 8.53
C PRO A 161 30.43 2.62 9.97
N ARG A 162 30.02 1.84 10.99
CA ARG A 162 30.07 2.25 12.41
C ARG A 162 31.48 2.62 12.92
N PRO A 163 32.54 1.84 12.64
CA PRO A 163 33.89 2.19 13.06
C PRO A 163 34.59 3.20 12.14
N LEU A 164 33.97 3.65 11.05
CA LEU A 164 34.64 4.46 10.02
C LEU A 164 34.38 5.96 10.19
N SER A 165 35.30 6.77 9.67
CA SER A 165 35.07 8.22 9.55
C SER A 165 33.91 8.52 8.60
N ALA A 166 33.19 9.63 8.83
CA ALA A 166 31.97 9.98 8.08
C ALA A 166 32.14 9.92 6.54
N ARG A 167 33.30 10.33 6.02
CA ARG A 167 33.59 10.27 4.58
C ARG A 167 33.73 8.84 4.06
N ARG A 168 34.46 7.98 4.80
CA ARG A 168 34.64 6.56 4.46
C ARG A 168 33.34 5.78 4.65
N GLY A 169 32.57 6.08 5.71
CA GLY A 169 31.25 5.50 5.94
C GLY A 169 30.28 5.78 4.80
N LYS A 170 30.21 7.01 4.29
CA LYS A 170 29.40 7.34 3.10
C LYS A 170 29.82 6.55 1.87
N PHE A 171 31.12 6.41 1.61
CA PHE A 171 31.62 5.63 0.49
C PHE A 171 31.23 4.15 0.63
N VAL A 172 31.44 3.54 1.81
CA VAL A 172 31.05 2.15 2.08
C VAL A 172 29.55 1.94 1.88
N LYS A 173 28.70 2.87 2.34
CA LYS A 173 27.24 2.80 2.12
C LYS A 173 26.88 2.80 0.64
N LEU A 174 27.48 3.69 -0.16
CA LEU A 174 27.26 3.76 -1.61
C LEU A 174 27.73 2.48 -2.31
N THR A 175 28.93 1.99 -1.98
CA THR A 175 29.46 0.74 -2.52
C THR A 175 28.57 -0.43 -2.15
N ALA A 176 28.03 -0.48 -0.93
CA ALA A 176 27.12 -1.53 -0.49
C ALA A 176 25.81 -1.54 -1.28
N ILE A 177 25.24 -0.37 -1.59
CA ILE A 177 24.04 -0.26 -2.43
C ILE A 177 24.33 -0.85 -3.81
N VAL A 178 25.40 -0.37 -4.48
CA VAL A 178 25.77 -0.84 -5.82
C VAL A 178 26.08 -2.34 -5.82
N LEU A 179 26.84 -2.80 -4.83
CA LEU A 179 27.23 -4.21 -4.71
C LEU A 179 26.01 -5.10 -4.44
N GLY A 180 25.10 -4.71 -3.55
CA GLY A 180 23.89 -5.50 -3.28
C GLY A 180 22.99 -5.63 -4.51
N VAL A 181 22.79 -4.54 -5.27
CA VAL A 181 22.05 -4.58 -6.55
C VAL A 181 22.77 -5.48 -7.56
N ALA A 182 24.08 -5.32 -7.74
CA ALA A 182 24.85 -6.13 -8.67
C ALA A 182 24.83 -7.62 -8.31
N LEU A 183 24.97 -7.95 -7.01
CA LEU A 183 24.87 -9.31 -6.50
C LEU A 183 23.50 -9.90 -6.78
N PHE A 184 22.42 -9.17 -6.50
CA PHE A 184 21.06 -9.63 -6.77
C PHE A 184 20.86 -9.93 -8.26
N LEU A 185 21.21 -8.97 -9.13
CA LEU A 185 21.02 -9.10 -10.57
C LEU A 185 21.85 -10.25 -11.14
N TYR A 186 23.10 -10.39 -10.72
CA TYR A 186 23.96 -11.47 -11.18
C TYR A 186 23.50 -12.83 -10.66
N ALA A 187 23.13 -12.93 -9.38
CA ALA A 187 22.60 -14.18 -8.81
C ALA A 187 21.30 -14.62 -9.49
N LYS A 188 20.42 -13.66 -9.81
CA LYS A 188 19.08 -13.93 -10.36
C LYS A 188 19.05 -14.13 -11.87
N TYR A 189 19.79 -13.31 -12.62
CA TYR A 189 19.73 -13.28 -14.08
C TYR A 189 21.02 -13.73 -14.77
N GLY A 190 22.11 -13.91 -14.02
CA GLY A 190 23.41 -14.26 -14.58
C GLY A 190 23.41 -15.60 -15.31
N GLN A 191 22.49 -16.52 -14.99
CA GLN A 191 22.33 -17.78 -15.74
C GLN A 191 21.88 -17.58 -17.19
N ALA A 192 21.14 -16.51 -17.48
CA ALA A 192 20.68 -16.21 -18.84
C ALA A 192 21.77 -15.55 -19.70
N MET A 193 22.89 -15.13 -19.10
CA MET A 193 23.99 -14.45 -19.79
C MET A 193 25.07 -15.47 -20.18
N THR A 194 25.35 -15.60 -21.47
CA THR A 194 26.35 -16.55 -22.00
C THR A 194 27.80 -16.10 -21.83
N VAL A 195 28.03 -14.81 -21.52
CA VAL A 195 29.36 -14.19 -21.45
C VAL A 195 29.97 -14.26 -20.05
N LEU A 196 29.15 -14.43 -19.01
CA LEU A 196 29.59 -14.45 -17.62
C LEU A 196 29.66 -15.88 -17.09
N PRO A 197 30.56 -16.17 -16.12
CA PRO A 197 30.56 -17.47 -15.44
C PRO A 197 29.22 -17.72 -14.74
N GLN A 198 28.89 -18.99 -14.50
CA GLN A 198 27.65 -19.34 -13.81
C GLN A 198 27.65 -18.76 -12.39
N PRO A 199 26.55 -18.13 -11.93
CA PRO A 199 26.51 -17.47 -10.61
C PRO A 199 26.82 -18.41 -9.44
N GLN A 200 26.44 -19.68 -9.54
CA GLN A 200 26.70 -20.70 -8.52
C GLN A 200 28.21 -20.92 -8.28
N LEU A 201 29.03 -20.79 -9.32
CA LEU A 201 30.49 -20.95 -9.24
C LEU A 201 31.17 -19.75 -8.57
N VAL A 202 30.58 -18.56 -8.68
CA VAL A 202 31.17 -17.30 -8.19
C VAL A 202 30.63 -16.89 -6.83
N LEU A 203 29.31 -16.95 -6.65
CA LEU A 203 28.62 -16.51 -5.43
C LEU A 203 28.40 -17.65 -4.43
N GLY A 204 28.59 -18.90 -4.86
CA GLY A 204 28.39 -20.09 -4.05
C GLY A 204 26.91 -20.45 -3.84
N PRO A 205 26.65 -21.60 -3.22
CA PRO A 205 25.31 -22.20 -3.15
C PRO A 205 24.32 -21.41 -2.28
N VAL A 206 24.81 -20.62 -1.33
CA VAL A 206 23.97 -19.83 -0.41
C VAL A 206 23.31 -18.66 -1.13
N ALA A 207 24.07 -17.94 -1.97
CA ALA A 207 23.58 -16.78 -2.71
C ALA A 207 22.76 -17.17 -3.95
N THR A 208 22.71 -18.45 -4.29
CA THR A 208 21.90 -19.01 -5.39
C THR A 208 20.90 -20.05 -4.89
N PHE A 209 20.67 -20.13 -3.58
CA PHE A 209 19.75 -21.09 -2.99
C PHE A 209 18.31 -20.84 -3.46
N ALA A 210 17.59 -21.91 -3.77
CA ALA A 210 16.18 -21.86 -4.11
C ALA A 210 15.38 -22.75 -3.16
N LEU A 211 14.20 -22.28 -2.77
CA LEU A 211 13.23 -23.07 -2.02
C LEU A 211 12.65 -24.17 -2.92
N GLY A 212 12.49 -25.38 -2.37
CA GLY A 212 11.77 -26.44 -3.06
C GLY A 212 10.28 -26.12 -3.21
N ASP A 213 9.64 -26.71 -4.22
CA ASP A 213 8.24 -26.40 -4.57
C ASP A 213 7.28 -26.55 -3.40
N GLY A 214 7.44 -27.60 -2.58
CA GLY A 214 6.60 -27.80 -1.40
C GLY A 214 6.76 -26.73 -0.31
N ALA A 215 7.97 -26.20 -0.13
CA ALA A 215 8.22 -25.11 0.81
C ALA A 215 7.63 -23.79 0.29
N THR A 216 7.75 -23.54 -1.02
CA THR A 216 7.16 -22.38 -1.70
C THR A 216 5.64 -22.43 -1.63
N GLU A 217 5.03 -23.58 -1.88
CA GLU A 217 3.58 -23.77 -1.78
C GLU A 217 3.09 -23.56 -0.34
N TRP A 218 3.76 -24.15 0.64
CA TRP A 218 3.41 -23.96 2.05
C TRP A 218 3.49 -22.49 2.47
N LEU A 219 4.58 -21.80 2.09
CA LEU A 219 4.75 -20.37 2.39
C LEU A 219 3.68 -19.52 1.69
N LEU A 220 3.32 -19.86 0.46
CA LEU A 220 2.22 -19.24 -0.26
C LEU A 220 0.90 -19.42 0.47
N ARG A 221 0.56 -20.63 0.90
CA ARG A 221 -0.68 -20.91 1.64
C ARG A 221 -0.71 -20.21 2.99
N LEU A 222 0.42 -20.15 3.68
CA LEU A 222 0.54 -19.45 4.96
C LEU A 222 0.26 -17.96 4.81
N VAL A 223 0.95 -17.28 3.89
CA VAL A 223 0.80 -15.83 3.67
C VAL A 223 -0.54 -15.48 3.02
N ASN A 224 -1.08 -16.37 2.17
CA ASN A 224 -2.40 -16.18 1.54
C ASN A 224 -3.57 -16.76 2.35
N SER A 225 -3.35 -17.15 3.61
CA SER A 225 -4.43 -17.58 4.48
C SER A 225 -5.20 -16.39 5.07
N LEU A 226 -6.51 -16.48 5.15
CA LEU A 226 -7.32 -15.42 5.77
C LEU A 226 -7.01 -15.22 7.26
N LEU A 227 -6.60 -16.28 7.97
CA LEU A 227 -6.31 -16.21 9.40
C LEU A 227 -4.89 -15.71 9.69
N PHE A 228 -3.86 -16.27 9.04
CA PHE A 228 -2.46 -15.94 9.34
C PHE A 228 -1.90 -14.85 8.42
N GLY A 229 -2.37 -14.75 7.18
CA GLY A 229 -1.87 -13.78 6.20
C GLY A 229 -1.89 -12.34 6.72
N PRO A 230 -3.06 -11.78 7.11
CA PRO A 230 -3.14 -10.42 7.64
C PRO A 230 -2.24 -10.17 8.85
N LEU A 231 -2.07 -11.17 9.74
CA LEU A 231 -1.21 -11.07 10.92
C LEU A 231 0.27 -11.03 10.53
N LEU A 232 0.70 -11.95 9.67
CA LEU A 232 2.08 -12.04 9.20
C LEU A 232 2.48 -10.79 8.41
N VAL A 233 1.61 -10.34 7.51
CA VAL A 233 1.85 -9.14 6.70
C VAL A 233 1.83 -7.88 7.58
N GLY A 234 0.94 -7.81 8.58
CA GLY A 234 0.95 -6.72 9.57
C GLY A 234 2.25 -6.66 10.37
N MET A 235 2.73 -7.80 10.89
CA MET A 235 4.02 -7.87 11.59
C MET A 235 5.20 -7.52 10.68
N PHE A 236 5.18 -8.00 9.45
CA PHE A 236 6.19 -7.68 8.44
C PHE A 236 6.18 -6.17 8.12
N GLY A 237 5.00 -5.56 8.02
CA GLY A 237 4.85 -4.12 7.85
C GLY A 237 5.46 -3.33 9.01
N VAL A 238 5.20 -3.72 10.27
CA VAL A 238 5.80 -3.08 11.44
C VAL A 238 7.32 -3.22 11.42
N PHE A 239 7.84 -4.40 11.09
CA PHE A 239 9.27 -4.62 10.94
C PHE A 239 9.87 -3.69 9.89
N LEU A 240 9.28 -3.61 8.69
CA LEU A 240 9.74 -2.72 7.63
C LEU A 240 9.63 -1.24 8.04
N ASN A 241 8.56 -0.84 8.71
CA ASN A 241 8.39 0.53 9.21
C ASN A 241 9.54 0.91 10.15
N HIS A 242 9.98 0.00 11.00
CA HIS A 242 11.13 0.23 11.89
C HIS A 242 12.46 0.23 11.16
N VAL A 243 12.68 -0.70 10.23
CA VAL A 243 13.95 -0.81 9.49
C VAL A 243 14.14 0.39 8.57
N LEU A 244 13.13 0.75 7.77
CA LEU A 244 13.21 1.82 6.78
C LEU A 244 13.33 3.22 7.39
N THR A 245 12.93 3.39 8.65
CA THR A 245 12.99 4.67 9.36
C THR A 245 14.24 4.83 10.23
N ARG A 246 15.16 3.85 10.19
CA ARG A 246 16.45 3.91 10.88
C ARG A 246 17.31 5.08 10.37
N PRO A 247 18.02 5.80 11.25
CA PRO A 247 18.91 6.90 10.86
C PRO A 247 19.99 6.44 9.87
N GLU A 248 20.44 5.19 9.98
CA GLU A 248 21.45 4.63 9.08
C GLU A 248 21.03 4.66 7.60
N LEU A 249 19.72 4.57 7.32
CA LEU A 249 19.14 4.66 5.98
C LEU A 249 18.68 6.09 5.64
N THR A 250 18.02 6.78 6.57
CA THR A 250 17.46 8.11 6.31
C THR A 250 18.53 9.19 6.15
N GLU A 251 19.75 8.97 6.62
CA GLU A 251 20.90 9.85 6.40
C GLU A 251 21.56 9.70 5.01
N ILE A 252 21.15 8.70 4.22
CA ILE A 252 21.70 8.50 2.87
C ILE A 252 21.02 9.51 1.93
N PRO A 253 21.75 10.45 1.30
CA PRO A 253 21.14 11.53 0.52
C PRO A 253 20.24 11.04 -0.63
N LEU A 254 20.60 9.90 -1.24
CA LEU A 254 19.84 9.26 -2.31
C LEU A 254 18.50 8.68 -1.84
N LEU A 255 18.39 8.31 -0.57
CA LEU A 255 17.22 7.62 -0.01
C LEU A 255 16.40 8.53 0.92
N HIS A 256 16.97 9.64 1.38
CA HIS A 256 16.32 10.54 2.34
C HIS A 256 14.96 11.06 1.85
N HIS A 257 14.80 11.27 0.55
CA HIS A 257 13.57 11.79 -0.04
C HIS A 257 12.59 10.68 -0.49
N THR A 258 13.03 9.42 -0.51
CA THR A 258 12.20 8.28 -0.94
C THR A 258 11.72 7.43 0.24
N LEU A 259 12.37 7.54 1.41
CA LEU A 259 11.99 6.78 2.59
C LEU A 259 10.75 7.37 3.28
N PRO A 260 9.78 6.53 3.68
CA PRO A 260 8.58 6.99 4.35
C PRO A 260 8.90 7.58 5.73
N ARG A 261 8.07 8.53 6.16
CA ARG A 261 8.07 8.94 7.57
C ARG A 261 7.50 7.81 8.40
N ARG A 262 7.99 7.66 9.64
CA ARG A 262 7.51 6.61 10.54
C ARG A 262 6.03 6.81 10.87
N ASP A 263 5.22 5.84 10.48
CA ASP A 263 3.82 5.78 10.89
C ASP A 263 3.68 5.04 12.24
N PRO A 264 2.61 5.30 13.01
CA PRO A 264 2.34 4.53 14.22
C PRO A 264 2.11 3.05 13.90
N ASP A 265 2.64 2.14 14.73
CA ASP A 265 2.57 0.70 14.46
C ASP A 265 1.13 0.20 14.34
N SER A 266 0.19 0.77 15.11
CA SER A 266 -1.23 0.45 15.00
C SER A 266 -1.81 0.76 13.61
N VAL A 267 -1.38 1.86 12.99
CA VAL A 267 -1.80 2.25 11.63
C VAL A 267 -1.21 1.30 10.61
N VAL A 268 0.06 0.94 10.77
CA VAL A 268 0.76 -0.01 9.90
C VAL A 268 0.07 -1.37 9.93
N VAL A 269 -0.12 -1.94 11.13
CA VAL A 269 -0.76 -3.25 11.30
C VAL A 269 -2.18 -3.23 10.75
N ALA A 270 -3.00 -2.25 11.11
CA ALA A 270 -4.38 -2.18 10.67
C ALA A 270 -4.47 -2.04 9.14
N SER A 271 -3.67 -1.15 8.54
CA SER A 271 -3.69 -0.92 7.09
C SER A 271 -3.20 -2.14 6.33
N ALA A 272 -2.08 -2.74 6.74
CA ALA A 272 -1.50 -3.91 6.10
C ALA A 272 -2.40 -5.15 6.24
N ALA A 273 -3.00 -5.36 7.41
CA ALA A 273 -3.95 -6.44 7.63
C ALA A 273 -5.19 -6.26 6.75
N LEU A 274 -5.80 -5.07 6.75
CA LEU A 274 -6.98 -4.78 5.92
C LEU A 274 -6.68 -4.89 4.42
N GLY A 275 -5.52 -4.40 3.98
CA GLY A 275 -5.06 -4.54 2.59
C GLY A 275 -4.86 -5.98 2.17
N THR A 276 -4.31 -6.81 3.07
CA THR A 276 -4.16 -8.26 2.86
C THR A 276 -5.52 -8.93 2.77
N THR A 277 -6.43 -8.67 3.72
CA THR A 277 -7.79 -9.21 3.69
C THR A 277 -8.53 -8.79 2.42
N PHE A 278 -8.43 -7.53 2.02
CA PHE A 278 -8.99 -7.03 0.76
C PHE A 278 -8.47 -7.82 -0.43
N TYR A 279 -7.16 -8.01 -0.55
CA TYR A 279 -6.58 -8.79 -1.65
C TYR A 279 -7.11 -10.22 -1.67
N LEU A 280 -7.15 -10.89 -0.52
CA LEU A 280 -7.65 -12.26 -0.41
C LEU A 280 -9.13 -12.37 -0.76
N LEU A 281 -9.95 -11.36 -0.45
CA LEU A 281 -11.34 -11.30 -0.87
C LEU A 281 -11.46 -11.14 -2.40
N VAL A 282 -10.64 -10.31 -3.02
CA VAL A 282 -10.59 -10.17 -4.50
C VAL A 282 -10.18 -11.49 -5.15
N VAL A 283 -9.14 -12.16 -4.63
CA VAL A 283 -8.72 -13.48 -5.11
C VAL A 283 -9.83 -14.51 -4.95
N THR A 284 -10.51 -14.53 -3.80
CA THR A 284 -11.61 -15.45 -3.52
C THR A 284 -12.78 -15.19 -4.48
N ALA A 285 -13.15 -13.94 -4.72
CA ALA A 285 -14.21 -13.57 -5.65
C ALA A 285 -13.87 -13.96 -7.10
N ALA A 286 -12.60 -13.79 -7.51
CA ALA A 286 -12.15 -14.11 -8.86
C ALA A 286 -11.99 -15.61 -9.12
N THR A 287 -11.59 -16.39 -8.11
CA THR A 287 -11.23 -17.81 -8.27
C THR A 287 -12.20 -18.80 -7.65
N GLY A 288 -13.11 -18.33 -6.78
CA GLY A 288 -14.00 -19.17 -5.97
C GLY A 288 -13.28 -19.99 -4.88
N ARG A 289 -11.97 -19.79 -4.69
CA ARG A 289 -11.16 -20.55 -3.72
C ARG A 289 -10.69 -19.66 -2.59
N VAL A 290 -10.75 -20.19 -1.39
CA VAL A 290 -10.28 -19.52 -0.17
C VAL A 290 -9.34 -20.45 0.60
N VAL A 291 -8.21 -19.91 1.06
CA VAL A 291 -7.32 -20.59 2.00
C VAL A 291 -7.62 -20.01 3.38
N MET A 292 -8.26 -20.79 4.24
CA MET A 292 -8.55 -20.35 5.62
C MET A 292 -7.31 -20.50 6.52
N VAL A 293 -6.62 -21.63 6.37
CA VAL A 293 -5.43 -22.05 7.13
C VAL A 293 -4.48 -22.74 6.14
N PRO A 294 -3.15 -22.61 6.31
CA PRO A 294 -2.14 -23.23 5.44
C PRO A 294 -2.26 -24.75 5.23
#